data_AF-A0A7L5G027-F1
#
_entry.id   AF-A0A7L5G027-F1
#
_cell.length_a   1.000
_cell.length_b   1.000
_cell.length_c   1.000
_cell.angle_alpha   90.00
_cell.angle_beta   90.00
_cell.angle_gamma   90.00
#
_symmetry.space_group_name_H-M   'P 1'
#
loop_
_entity.id
_entity.type
_entity.pdbx_description
1 polymer ?
#
loop_
_entity_poly.entity_id
_entity_poly.type
_entity_poly.pdbx_seq_one_letter_code
_entity_poly.pdbx_strand_id
1 'polypeptide(L)'
;MRSTLFIIGFLFSSLVYSQYSWTPAVVTLKNGSVLTGEAKIPQVGAAFNFGGTEKVKFRTERKSKKQKYKIQEVDNILFTVTFNERVNGERIENTAFETYVPVLISKRKRKDYLGFMQEVVVGGVSLYGRTVTQNNGAWMPGAAGTIAVPIYTGNWSQHNQLWVCRDGKEAELINHVSLFKGFKKRAAEYFEDCPSLVTQLEGRDLKKSDLKEIVEFYNANCG
;
A
#
# COMPACT_ATOMS: atom_id res chain seq x y z
N MET A 1 -12.01 47.73 -45.96
CA MET A 1 -11.97 46.26 -45.92
C MET A 1 -11.44 45.85 -44.55
N ARG A 2 -12.30 45.22 -43.74
CA ARG A 2 -12.13 45.00 -42.29
C ARG A 2 -12.09 43.50 -42.00
N SER A 3 -11.32 43.16 -40.98
CA SER A 3 -11.32 41.90 -40.21
C SER A 3 -10.49 40.73 -40.75
N THR A 4 -9.25 40.64 -40.28
CA THR A 4 -8.50 39.38 -40.13
C THR A 4 -8.90 38.77 -38.79
N LEU A 5 -9.68 37.67 -38.83
CA LEU A 5 -10.01 36.86 -37.66
C LEU A 5 -8.76 36.09 -37.22
N PHE A 6 -8.22 36.38 -36.03
CA PHE A 6 -7.27 35.50 -35.35
C PHE A 6 -8.03 34.37 -34.66
N ILE A 7 -7.94 33.15 -35.20
CA ILE A 7 -8.41 31.94 -34.53
C ILE A 7 -7.35 31.56 -33.49
N ILE A 8 -7.59 31.92 -32.22
CA ILE A 8 -6.80 31.44 -31.10
C ILE A 8 -7.22 29.98 -30.84
N GLY A 9 -6.38 29.05 -31.31
CA GLY A 9 -6.50 27.63 -31.00
C GLY A 9 -6.22 27.39 -29.52
N PHE A 10 -7.28 27.11 -28.76
CA PHE A 10 -7.20 26.66 -27.38
C PHE A 10 -6.59 25.25 -27.37
N LEU A 11 -5.27 25.16 -27.22
CA LEU A 11 -4.57 23.90 -26.92
C LEU A 11 -4.99 23.48 -25.51
N PHE A 12 -6.06 22.68 -25.42
CA PHE A 12 -6.33 21.86 -24.26
C PHE A 12 -5.17 20.88 -24.10
N SER A 13 -4.19 21.27 -23.28
CA SER A 13 -3.26 20.34 -22.66
C SER A 13 -4.09 19.43 -21.77
N SER A 14 -4.60 18.34 -22.36
CA SER A 14 -5.07 17.21 -21.59
C SER A 14 -3.84 16.67 -20.86
N LEU A 15 -3.67 17.13 -19.62
CA LEU A 15 -2.83 16.47 -18.64
C LEU A 15 -3.41 15.06 -18.49
N VAL A 16 -2.91 14.11 -19.28
CA VAL A 16 -3.21 12.70 -19.12
C VAL A 16 -2.47 12.26 -17.86
N TYR A 17 -3.10 12.51 -16.72
CA TYR A 17 -2.75 11.88 -15.47
C TYR A 17 -3.00 10.38 -15.64
N SER A 18 -1.97 9.60 -15.99
CA SER A 18 -1.99 8.14 -15.91
C SER A 18 -1.96 7.70 -14.43
N GLN A 19 -2.85 8.24 -13.60
CA GLN A 19 -2.89 8.00 -12.17
C GLN A 19 -3.76 6.80 -11.82
N TYR A 20 -3.63 5.68 -12.54
CA TYR A 20 -4.29 4.41 -12.17
C TYR A 20 -3.49 3.16 -12.59
N SER A 21 -2.17 3.28 -12.70
CA SER A 21 -1.34 2.52 -13.63
C SER A 21 -1.21 1.03 -13.31
N TRP A 22 -1.25 0.25 -14.37
CA TRP A 22 -0.69 -1.08 -14.41
C TRP A 22 0.82 -0.96 -14.20
N THR A 23 1.37 -1.79 -13.32
CA THR A 23 2.79 -1.73 -12.95
C THR A 23 3.43 -3.06 -13.35
N PRO A 24 4.64 -3.05 -13.93
CA PRO A 24 5.37 -4.28 -14.19
C PRO A 24 5.48 -5.12 -12.92
N ALA A 25 5.13 -6.39 -13.02
CA ALA A 25 5.05 -7.27 -11.87
C ALA A 25 5.23 -8.74 -12.24
N VAL A 26 5.68 -9.50 -11.23
CA VAL A 26 5.62 -10.96 -11.21
C VAL A 26 4.58 -11.38 -10.17
N VAL A 27 3.56 -12.13 -10.60
CA VAL A 27 2.52 -12.67 -9.71
C VAL A 27 2.77 -14.16 -9.54
N THR A 28 3.03 -14.59 -8.31
CA THR A 28 3.11 -16.01 -7.95
C THR A 28 1.76 -16.45 -7.39
N LEU A 29 1.24 -17.55 -7.89
CA LEU A 29 0.01 -18.17 -7.41
C LEU A 29 0.33 -19.33 -6.46
N LYS A 30 -0.58 -19.65 -5.54
CA LYS A 30 -0.39 -20.73 -4.56
C LYS A 30 -0.28 -22.13 -5.17
N ASN A 31 -0.69 -22.29 -6.42
CA ASN A 31 -0.50 -23.53 -7.17
C ASN A 31 0.92 -23.64 -7.78
N GLY A 32 1.81 -22.70 -7.51
CA GLY A 32 3.18 -22.63 -8.04
C GLY A 32 3.31 -21.93 -9.41
N SER A 33 2.21 -21.47 -10.02
CA SER A 33 2.29 -20.74 -11.29
C SER A 33 2.89 -19.35 -11.10
N VAL A 34 3.81 -18.97 -11.99
CA VAL A 34 4.47 -17.65 -12.00
C VAL A 34 4.07 -16.90 -13.27
N LEU A 35 3.54 -15.69 -13.10
CA LEU A 35 3.01 -14.86 -14.19
C LEU A 35 3.77 -13.54 -14.29
N THR A 36 4.46 -13.31 -15.40
CA THR A 36 5.22 -12.09 -15.66
C THR A 36 4.45 -11.17 -16.61
N GLY A 37 4.29 -9.90 -16.24
CA GLY A 37 3.57 -8.92 -17.05
C GLY A 37 3.34 -7.64 -16.27
N GLU A 38 2.13 -7.09 -16.35
CA GLU A 38 1.71 -5.99 -15.50
C GLU A 38 0.57 -6.41 -14.57
N ALA A 39 0.64 -5.98 -13.33
CA ALA A 39 -0.39 -6.20 -12.34
C ALA A 39 -0.98 -4.88 -11.81
N LYS A 40 -2.17 -4.99 -11.23
CA LYS A 40 -2.84 -3.91 -10.52
C LYS A 40 -3.70 -4.45 -9.40
N ILE A 41 -3.51 -3.93 -8.19
CA ILE A 41 -4.40 -4.16 -7.04
C ILE A 41 -5.40 -2.98 -6.97
N PRO A 42 -6.70 -3.19 -7.23
CA PRO A 42 -7.70 -2.13 -7.14
C PRO A 42 -7.84 -1.61 -5.71
N GLN A 43 -8.08 -0.31 -5.54
CA GLN A 43 -8.35 0.26 -4.20
C GLN A 43 -9.59 -0.35 -3.58
N VAL A 44 -9.51 -0.51 -2.27
CA VAL A 44 -10.62 -0.85 -1.41
C VAL A 44 -10.99 0.39 -0.62
N GLY A 45 -12.26 0.82 -0.72
CA GLY A 45 -12.78 1.86 0.16
C GLY A 45 -12.81 1.35 1.60
N ALA A 46 -12.46 2.19 2.57
CA ALA A 46 -12.43 1.84 3.98
C ALA A 46 -13.78 1.32 4.51
N ALA A 47 -14.90 1.66 3.89
CA ALA A 47 -16.20 1.12 4.30
C ALA A 47 -16.61 -0.18 3.57
N PHE A 48 -16.03 -0.50 2.40
CA PHE A 48 -16.69 -1.38 1.43
C PHE A 48 -16.01 -2.72 1.07
N ASN A 49 -14.70 -2.95 1.27
CA ASN A 49 -14.15 -4.32 1.05
C ASN A 49 -13.22 -4.85 2.15
N PHE A 50 -13.60 -4.70 3.42
CA PHE A 50 -12.97 -5.47 4.50
C PHE A 50 -13.53 -6.91 4.59
N GLY A 51 -13.52 -7.64 3.48
CA GLY A 51 -14.21 -8.93 3.36
C GLY A 51 -13.43 -10.04 2.64
N GLY A 52 -12.13 -9.86 2.38
CA GLY A 52 -11.33 -10.89 1.71
C GLY A 52 -11.72 -11.12 0.23
N THR A 53 -12.40 -10.16 -0.38
CA THR A 53 -12.85 -10.22 -1.78
C THR A 53 -11.87 -9.53 -2.74
N GLU A 54 -10.71 -9.13 -2.25
CA GLU A 54 -9.67 -8.49 -3.03
C GLU A 54 -9.21 -9.38 -4.17
N LYS A 55 -8.85 -8.74 -5.28
CA LYS A 55 -8.37 -9.42 -6.49
C LYS A 55 -7.23 -8.63 -7.09
N VAL A 56 -6.20 -9.32 -7.53
CA VAL A 56 -5.20 -8.72 -8.43
C VAL A 56 -5.70 -8.84 -9.87
N LYS A 57 -5.60 -7.75 -10.62
CA LYS A 57 -5.79 -7.75 -12.07
C LYS A 57 -4.42 -7.95 -12.70
N PHE A 58 -4.31 -8.88 -13.64
CA PHE A 58 -3.07 -9.20 -14.33
C PHE A 58 -3.27 -9.15 -15.85
N ARG A 59 -2.23 -8.78 -16.60
CA ARG A 59 -2.17 -8.86 -18.06
C ARG A 59 -0.71 -9.07 -18.47
N THR A 60 -0.46 -9.87 -19.50
CA THR A 60 0.91 -10.09 -19.99
C THR A 60 1.49 -8.81 -20.61
N GLU A 61 0.65 -8.09 -21.36
CA GLU A 61 1.01 -6.83 -22.04
C GLU A 61 -0.12 -5.80 -22.00
N ARG A 62 0.19 -4.53 -22.29
CA ARG A 62 -0.74 -3.39 -22.18
C ARG A 62 -2.09 -3.59 -22.88
N LYS A 63 -2.12 -4.31 -24.01
CA LYS A 63 -3.33 -4.57 -24.81
C LYS A 63 -3.92 -5.97 -24.63
N SER A 64 -3.26 -6.83 -23.86
CA SER A 64 -3.69 -8.22 -23.66
C SER A 64 -4.96 -8.32 -22.80
N LYS A 65 -5.63 -9.48 -22.89
CA LYS A 65 -6.83 -9.78 -22.10
C LYS A 65 -6.48 -9.81 -20.61
N LYS A 66 -7.25 -9.08 -19.82
CA LYS A 66 -7.07 -8.97 -18.37
C LYS A 66 -7.57 -10.25 -17.69
N GLN A 67 -6.72 -10.85 -16.87
CA GLN A 67 -7.07 -11.91 -15.94
C GLN A 67 -7.28 -11.31 -14.54
N LYS A 68 -8.03 -12.00 -13.70
CA LYS A 68 -8.30 -11.58 -12.32
C LYS A 68 -8.09 -12.79 -11.41
N TYR A 69 -7.19 -12.64 -10.44
CA TYR A 69 -6.92 -13.68 -9.45
C TYR A 69 -7.44 -13.20 -8.10
N LYS A 70 -8.17 -14.06 -7.40
CA LYS A 70 -8.66 -13.77 -6.05
C LYS A 70 -7.49 -13.78 -5.07
N ILE A 71 -7.58 -13.01 -3.99
CA ILE A 71 -6.53 -12.95 -2.97
C ILE A 71 -6.17 -14.32 -2.37
N GLN A 72 -7.11 -15.27 -2.33
CA GLN A 72 -6.87 -16.63 -1.85
C GLN A 72 -5.99 -17.46 -2.79
N GLU A 73 -5.95 -17.11 -4.07
CA GLU A 73 -5.23 -17.84 -5.13
C GLU A 73 -3.79 -17.32 -5.29
N VAL A 74 -3.52 -16.11 -4.81
CA VAL A 74 -2.23 -15.43 -4.92
C VAL A 74 -1.35 -15.79 -3.73
N ASP A 75 -0.08 -16.04 -4.00
CA ASP A 75 0.95 -16.21 -2.98
C ASP A 75 1.62 -14.86 -2.70
N ASN A 76 2.28 -14.28 -3.71
CA ASN A 76 2.84 -12.94 -3.63
C ASN A 76 2.77 -12.20 -4.99
N ILE A 77 3.02 -10.89 -4.93
CA ILE A 77 3.13 -10.02 -6.10
C ILE A 77 4.39 -9.18 -5.91
N LEU A 78 5.36 -9.32 -6.81
CA LEU A 78 6.56 -8.50 -6.85
C LEU A 78 6.38 -7.38 -7.87
N PHE A 79 6.18 -6.15 -7.42
CA PHE A 79 6.11 -4.98 -8.30
C PHE A 79 7.50 -4.43 -8.57
N THR A 80 7.78 -4.10 -9.83
CA THR A 80 8.96 -3.35 -10.25
C THR A 80 8.59 -1.88 -10.38
N VAL A 81 9.31 -1.04 -9.63
CA VAL A 81 9.01 0.37 -9.44
C VAL A 81 10.15 1.19 -10.02
N THR A 82 9.86 1.98 -11.03
CA THR A 82 10.83 2.94 -11.57
C THR A 82 10.51 4.33 -11.01
N PHE A 83 11.47 4.93 -10.32
CA PHE A 83 11.35 6.28 -9.76
C PHE A 83 12.59 7.10 -10.12
N ASN A 84 12.46 8.41 -10.03
CA ASN A 84 13.55 9.32 -10.33
C ASN A 84 13.98 10.01 -9.04
N GLU A 85 15.26 9.92 -8.73
CA GLU A 85 15.88 10.55 -7.58
C GLU A 85 16.78 11.69 -8.04
N ARG A 86 16.87 12.75 -7.23
CA ARG A 86 17.81 13.84 -7.47
C ARG A 86 19.03 13.65 -6.60
N VAL A 87 20.17 13.34 -7.21
CA VAL A 87 21.47 13.23 -6.52
C VAL A 87 22.35 14.34 -7.07
N ASN A 88 22.81 15.24 -6.19
CA ASN A 88 23.64 16.40 -6.56
C ASN A 88 23.06 17.28 -7.69
N GLY A 89 21.73 17.38 -7.77
CA GLY A 89 21.03 18.17 -8.79
C GLY A 89 20.73 17.42 -10.10
N GLU A 90 21.31 16.23 -10.31
CA GLU A 90 21.05 15.39 -11.48
C GLU A 90 19.90 14.42 -11.21
N ARG A 91 19.08 14.17 -12.24
CA ARG A 91 17.96 13.22 -12.16
C ARG A 91 18.45 11.83 -12.57
N ILE A 92 18.49 10.92 -11.62
CA ILE A 92 18.88 9.52 -11.82
C ILE A 92 17.63 8.65 -11.76
N GLU A 93 17.46 7.77 -12.75
CA GLU A 93 16.40 6.77 -12.74
C GLU A 93 16.84 5.56 -11.93
N ASN A 94 16.08 5.26 -10.88
CA ASN A 94 16.30 4.13 -9.99
C ASN A 94 15.15 3.14 -10.08
N THR A 95 15.45 1.87 -9.82
CA THR A 95 14.46 0.79 -9.77
C THR A 95 14.44 0.19 -8.37
N ALA A 96 13.24 0.07 -7.80
CA ALA A 96 12.99 -0.67 -6.56
C ALA A 96 12.03 -1.84 -6.82
N PHE A 97 12.07 -2.81 -5.93
CA PHE A 97 11.15 -3.94 -5.91
C PHE A 97 10.30 -3.88 -4.64
N GLU A 98 8.99 -4.05 -4.79
CA GLU A 98 8.05 -4.05 -3.68
C GLU A 98 7.21 -5.33 -3.69
N THR A 99 7.32 -6.10 -2.62
CA THR A 99 6.53 -7.33 -2.46
C THR A 99 5.21 -7.02 -1.78
N TYR A 100 4.12 -7.53 -2.34
CA TYR A 100 2.79 -7.51 -1.75
C TYR A 100 2.30 -8.93 -1.52
N VAL A 101 1.76 -9.20 -0.33
CA VAL A 101 1.28 -10.53 0.08
C VAL A 101 -0.13 -10.47 0.65
N PRO A 102 -0.92 -11.56 0.57
CA PRO A 102 -2.12 -11.73 1.37
C PRO A 102 -1.78 -11.84 2.86
N VAL A 103 -2.23 -10.87 3.65
CA VAL A 103 -2.06 -10.87 5.11
C VAL A 103 -3.40 -11.18 5.79
N LEU A 104 -3.41 -12.12 6.74
CA LEU A 104 -4.59 -12.45 7.53
C LEU A 104 -4.81 -11.38 8.61
N ILE A 105 -6.02 -10.83 8.65
CA ILE A 105 -6.41 -9.76 9.57
C ILE A 105 -7.55 -10.27 10.44
N SER A 106 -7.37 -10.20 11.75
CA SER A 106 -8.45 -10.49 12.69
C SER A 106 -9.38 -9.30 12.89
N LYS A 107 -10.69 -9.57 12.98
CA LYS A 107 -11.67 -8.59 13.43
C LYS A 107 -12.40 -9.11 14.65
N ARG A 108 -12.25 -8.42 15.79
CA ARG A 108 -12.94 -8.72 17.06
C ARG A 108 -14.46 -9.02 16.95
N LYS A 109 -15.15 -8.51 15.92
CA LYS A 109 -16.60 -8.67 15.72
C LYS A 109 -17.02 -9.27 14.36
N ARG A 110 -16.08 -9.70 13.51
CA ARG A 110 -16.36 -10.26 12.17
C ARG A 110 -15.40 -11.40 11.86
N LYS A 111 -15.76 -12.24 10.90
CA LYS A 111 -14.85 -13.28 10.39
C LYS A 111 -13.55 -12.66 9.90
N ASP A 112 -12.44 -13.35 10.18
CA ASP A 112 -11.12 -12.98 9.70
C ASP A 112 -11.10 -12.95 8.16
N TYR A 113 -10.23 -12.12 7.61
CA TYR A 113 -10.15 -11.92 6.18
C TYR A 113 -8.73 -11.59 5.74
N LEU A 114 -8.44 -11.85 4.47
CA LEU A 114 -7.18 -11.50 3.84
C LEU A 114 -7.24 -10.07 3.26
N GLY A 115 -6.12 -9.36 3.31
CA GLY A 115 -5.91 -8.12 2.56
C GLY A 115 -4.53 -8.11 1.92
N PHE A 116 -4.42 -7.58 0.69
CA PHE A 116 -3.10 -7.37 0.10
C PHE A 116 -2.41 -6.22 0.82
N MET A 117 -1.17 -6.46 1.26
CA MET A 117 -0.33 -5.45 1.90
C MET A 117 1.10 -5.52 1.39
N GLN A 118 1.78 -4.38 1.34
CA GLN A 118 3.21 -4.30 1.09
C GLN A 118 3.98 -4.88 2.27
N GLU A 119 4.98 -5.71 2.01
CA GLU A 119 6.01 -6.09 2.99
C GLU A 119 6.98 -4.92 3.17
N VAL A 120 6.98 -4.31 4.36
CA VAL A 120 7.88 -3.19 4.68
C VAL A 120 9.12 -3.68 5.43
N VAL A 121 8.91 -4.59 6.38
CA VAL A 121 9.95 -5.32 7.12
C VAL A 121 9.44 -6.75 7.31
N VAL A 122 10.29 -7.75 7.09
CA VAL A 122 9.97 -9.17 7.32
C VAL A 122 10.96 -9.73 8.36
N GLY A 123 10.44 -10.42 9.36
CA GLY A 123 11.21 -10.98 10.48
C GLY A 123 10.30 -11.62 11.53
N GLY A 124 10.82 -11.89 12.73
CA GLY A 124 10.04 -12.45 13.85
C GLY A 124 8.77 -11.64 14.15
N VAL A 125 8.86 -10.32 13.99
CA VAL A 125 7.73 -9.42 13.74
C VAL A 125 7.86 -8.80 12.36
N SER A 126 6.83 -8.94 11.53
CA SER A 126 6.74 -8.31 10.23
C SER A 126 5.91 -7.02 10.28
N LEU A 127 6.32 -6.03 9.48
CA LEU A 127 5.62 -4.77 9.27
C LEU A 127 5.01 -4.75 7.87
N TYR A 128 3.71 -4.52 7.80
CA TYR A 128 2.97 -4.43 6.55
C TYR A 128 2.31 -3.07 6.35
N GLY A 129 2.30 -2.61 5.10
CA GLY A 129 1.74 -1.33 4.70
C GLY A 129 0.55 -1.48 3.75
N ARG A 130 -0.48 -0.67 3.95
CA ARG A 130 -1.65 -0.63 3.05
C ARG A 130 -2.22 0.78 2.91
N THR A 131 -2.66 1.12 1.70
CA THR A 131 -3.42 2.35 1.42
C THR A 131 -4.89 2.03 1.14
N VAL A 132 -5.80 2.58 1.94
CA VAL A 132 -7.27 2.48 1.75
C VAL A 132 -7.87 3.85 1.42
N THR A 133 -8.95 3.92 0.64
CA THR A 133 -9.63 5.21 0.40
C THR A 133 -10.34 5.65 1.68
N GLN A 134 -10.05 6.85 2.18
CA GLN A 134 -10.87 7.47 3.22
C GLN A 134 -12.05 8.16 2.56
N ASN A 135 -13.26 7.67 2.81
CA ASN A 135 -14.46 8.47 2.60
C ASN A 135 -14.47 9.55 3.69
N ASN A 136 -13.87 10.72 3.42
CA ASN A 136 -14.40 11.93 4.05
C ASN A 136 -15.81 12.10 3.48
N GLY A 137 -16.82 12.12 4.36
CA GLY A 137 -18.25 12.06 4.03
C GLY A 137 -18.84 13.21 3.23
N ALA A 138 -18.12 13.77 2.25
CA ALA A 138 -18.69 14.67 1.26
C ALA A 138 -19.26 13.83 0.10
N TRP A 139 -20.52 13.41 0.25
CA TRP A 139 -21.32 12.94 -0.87
C TRP A 139 -21.60 14.16 -1.76
N MET A 140 -20.71 14.43 -2.72
CA MET A 140 -20.90 15.46 -3.74
C MET A 140 -21.77 14.87 -4.86
N PRO A 141 -23.06 15.25 -4.98
CA PRO A 141 -23.88 14.82 -6.10
C PRO A 141 -23.37 15.53 -7.36
N GLY A 142 -22.90 14.77 -8.35
CA GLY A 142 -22.43 15.31 -9.64
C GLY A 142 -20.96 15.06 -9.96
N ALA A 143 -20.15 14.60 -9.00
CA ALA A 143 -18.82 14.07 -9.31
C ALA A 143 -18.95 12.58 -9.66
N ALA A 144 -18.83 12.27 -10.95
CA ALA A 144 -18.85 10.89 -11.44
C ALA A 144 -17.79 10.05 -10.72
N GLY A 145 -18.25 9.11 -9.87
CA GLY A 145 -17.46 8.00 -9.36
C GLY A 145 -16.47 8.36 -8.27
N THR A 146 -16.56 7.64 -7.15
CA THR A 146 -15.46 7.47 -6.21
C THR A 146 -14.20 7.08 -6.97
N ILE A 147 -13.25 8.00 -7.04
CA ILE A 147 -11.98 7.80 -7.73
C ILE A 147 -11.17 6.75 -6.95
N ALA A 148 -11.15 5.51 -7.44
CA ALA A 148 -10.36 4.42 -6.89
C ALA A 148 -8.89 4.58 -7.32
N VAL A 149 -8.08 5.25 -6.50
CA VAL A 149 -6.64 5.40 -6.67
C VAL A 149 -5.97 4.03 -6.44
N PRO A 150 -5.14 3.49 -7.34
CA PRO A 150 -4.47 2.20 -7.14
C PRO A 150 -3.70 2.16 -5.83
N ILE A 151 -3.67 0.99 -5.16
CA ILE A 151 -3.00 0.79 -3.84
C ILE A 151 -1.48 0.98 -3.93
N TYR A 152 -0.94 0.94 -5.13
CA TYR A 152 0.49 1.12 -5.38
C TYR A 152 0.94 2.53 -4.98
N THR A 153 1.65 2.60 -3.85
CA THR A 153 2.37 3.78 -3.39
C THR A 153 3.84 3.43 -3.37
N GLY A 154 4.65 4.01 -4.26
CA GLY A 154 6.09 3.71 -4.38
C GLY A 154 6.97 4.14 -3.20
N ASN A 155 6.34 4.42 -2.05
CA ASN A 155 6.99 4.69 -0.78
C ASN A 155 6.05 4.20 0.33
N TRP A 156 6.50 3.22 1.10
CA TRP A 156 5.75 2.61 2.20
C TRP A 156 5.21 3.63 3.20
N SER A 157 5.93 4.75 3.41
CA SER A 157 5.52 5.82 4.34
C SER A 157 4.23 6.53 3.91
N GLN A 158 3.79 6.37 2.66
CA GLN A 158 2.53 6.89 2.15
C GLN A 158 1.33 6.02 2.52
N HIS A 159 1.54 4.76 2.94
CA HIS A 159 0.47 3.89 3.39
C HIS A 159 -0.28 4.47 4.57
N ASN A 160 -1.60 4.62 4.48
CA ASN A 160 -2.40 5.18 5.56
C ASN A 160 -2.80 4.18 6.65
N GLN A 161 -2.52 2.88 6.45
CA GLN A 161 -2.60 1.83 7.46
C GLN A 161 -1.27 1.09 7.55
N LEU A 162 -0.78 0.88 8.76
CA LEU A 162 0.38 0.05 9.06
C LEU A 162 -0.02 -1.02 10.07
N TRP A 163 0.43 -2.25 9.80
CA TRP A 163 0.06 -3.45 10.53
C TRP A 163 1.32 -4.20 10.98
N VAL A 164 1.28 -4.76 12.17
CA VAL A 164 2.34 -5.63 12.69
C VAL A 164 1.83 -7.06 12.79
N CYS A 165 2.69 -8.03 12.55
CA CYS A 165 2.34 -9.44 12.56
C CYS A 165 3.47 -10.24 13.18
N ARG A 166 3.19 -10.98 14.25
CA ARG A 166 4.10 -12.01 14.76
C ARG A 166 3.97 -13.27 13.91
N ASP A 167 5.04 -14.03 13.78
CA ASP A 167 4.99 -15.28 13.04
C ASP A 167 3.87 -16.20 13.54
N GLY A 168 3.11 -16.77 12.60
CA GLY A 168 1.94 -17.61 12.88
C GLY A 168 0.71 -16.92 13.50
N LYS A 169 0.71 -15.59 13.68
CA LYS A 169 -0.44 -14.84 14.23
C LYS A 169 -1.11 -13.96 13.18
N GLU A 170 -2.30 -13.45 13.48
CA GLU A 170 -2.99 -12.47 12.65
C GLU A 170 -2.36 -11.07 12.78
N ALA A 171 -2.44 -10.28 11.71
CA ALA A 171 -1.91 -8.93 11.72
C ALA A 171 -2.78 -7.96 12.52
N GLU A 172 -2.13 -7.12 13.32
CA GLU A 172 -2.75 -6.12 14.19
C GLU A 172 -2.50 -4.69 13.69
N LEU A 173 -3.53 -3.86 13.72
CA LEU A 173 -3.45 -2.47 13.25
C LEU A 173 -2.71 -1.61 14.28
N ILE A 174 -1.44 -1.33 14.04
CA ILE A 174 -0.63 -0.48 14.93
C ILE A 174 -0.75 1.00 14.61
N ASN A 175 -1.01 1.38 13.34
CA ASN A 175 -1.17 2.79 12.98
C ASN A 175 -2.18 3.02 11.84
N HIS A 176 -2.97 4.08 11.97
CA HIS A 176 -3.87 4.58 10.92
C HIS A 176 -3.99 6.09 11.03
N VAL A 177 -4.26 6.79 9.91
CA VAL A 177 -4.39 8.26 9.85
C VAL A 177 -5.49 8.80 10.79
N SER A 178 -6.47 8.01 11.23
CA SER A 178 -7.43 8.45 12.26
C SER A 178 -7.02 8.12 13.71
N LEU A 179 -5.88 7.45 13.92
CA LEU A 179 -5.43 6.90 15.20
C LEU A 179 -4.20 7.62 15.76
N PHE A 180 -4.16 8.96 15.63
CA PHE A 180 -3.06 9.79 16.13
C PHE A 180 -2.91 9.76 17.67
N LYS A 181 -3.96 9.46 18.42
CA LYS A 181 -3.89 9.30 19.87
C LYS A 181 -3.67 7.82 20.21
N GLY A 182 -2.63 7.52 21.00
CA GLY A 182 -2.37 6.17 21.50
C GLY A 182 -1.57 5.25 20.58
N PHE A 183 -0.83 5.77 19.59
CA PHE A 183 0.19 4.98 18.89
C PHE A 183 1.25 4.44 19.86
N LYS A 184 1.89 5.32 20.65
CA LYS A 184 2.91 4.92 21.63
C LYS A 184 2.40 3.83 22.58
N LYS A 185 1.18 4.01 23.10
CA LYS A 185 0.52 3.02 23.97
C LYS A 185 0.34 1.66 23.28
N ARG A 186 -0.23 1.63 22.07
CA ARG A 186 -0.43 0.38 21.32
C ARG A 186 0.89 -0.29 20.94
N ALA A 187 1.91 0.50 20.58
CA ALA A 187 3.23 -0.03 20.30
C ALA A 187 3.86 -0.62 21.57
N ALA A 188 3.80 0.08 22.70
CA ALA A 188 4.30 -0.42 23.97
C ALA A 188 3.58 -1.70 24.43
N GLU A 189 2.25 -1.76 24.29
CA GLU A 189 1.46 -2.97 24.56
C GLU A 189 1.85 -4.13 23.63
N TYR A 190 2.01 -3.86 22.33
CA TYR A 190 2.35 -4.91 21.37
C TYR A 190 3.77 -5.46 21.56
N PHE A 191 4.72 -4.60 21.95
CA PHE A 191 6.14 -4.95 22.17
C PHE A 191 6.50 -5.06 23.66
N GLU A 192 5.53 -5.38 24.53
CA GLU A 192 5.73 -5.47 25.99
C GLU A 192 6.78 -6.52 26.40
N ASP A 193 7.00 -7.51 25.53
CA ASP A 193 8.01 -8.56 25.65
C ASP A 193 9.45 -8.08 25.38
N CYS A 194 9.64 -6.82 24.97
CA CYS A 194 10.94 -6.21 24.71
C CYS A 194 11.11 -4.93 25.56
N PRO A 195 11.48 -5.04 26.85
CA PRO A 195 11.56 -3.89 27.75
C PRO A 195 12.47 -2.76 27.25
N SER A 196 13.58 -3.10 26.59
CA SER A 196 14.52 -2.13 26.00
C SER A 196 13.87 -1.26 24.93
N LEU A 197 12.97 -1.84 24.11
CA LEU A 197 12.20 -1.11 23.11
C LEU A 197 11.10 -0.28 23.78
N VAL A 198 10.40 -0.82 24.78
CA VAL A 198 9.35 -0.09 25.51
C VAL A 198 9.90 1.18 26.15
N THR A 199 11.07 1.12 26.80
CA THR A 199 11.72 2.32 27.36
C THR A 199 12.04 3.37 26.28
N GLN A 200 12.46 2.95 25.09
CA GLN A 200 12.69 3.88 23.97
C GLN A 200 11.39 4.48 23.42
N LEU A 201 10.31 3.69 23.38
CA LEU A 201 8.99 4.13 22.94
C LEU A 201 8.41 5.21 23.87
N GLU A 202 8.67 5.13 25.17
CA GLU A 202 8.20 6.10 26.17
C GLU A 202 9.01 7.40 26.16
N GLY A 203 10.32 7.32 25.94
CA GLY A 203 11.23 8.47 25.99
C GLY A 203 11.32 9.33 24.71
N ARG A 204 10.92 8.81 23.54
CA ARG A 204 11.01 9.52 22.25
C ARG A 204 9.65 9.98 21.71
N ASP A 205 9.65 11.07 20.94
CA ASP A 205 8.52 11.47 20.09
C ASP A 205 8.50 10.69 18.78
N LEU A 206 8.33 9.37 18.88
CA LEU A 206 8.30 8.50 17.73
C LEU A 206 7.08 8.77 16.86
N LYS A 207 7.33 8.92 15.56
CA LYS A 207 6.35 9.16 14.50
C LYS A 207 6.14 7.89 13.69
N LYS A 208 5.13 7.94 12.81
CA LYS A 208 4.85 6.89 11.82
C LYS A 208 6.09 6.48 11.01
N SER A 209 6.95 7.45 10.69
CA SER A 209 8.22 7.24 9.98
C SER A 209 9.14 6.25 10.70
N ASP A 210 9.03 6.18 12.02
CA ASP A 210 9.98 5.45 12.86
C ASP A 210 9.49 4.02 13.11
N LEU A 211 8.28 3.66 12.66
CA LEU A 211 7.72 2.32 12.83
C LEU A 211 8.56 1.24 12.14
N LYS A 212 9.18 1.58 11.01
CA LYS A 212 10.14 0.70 10.35
C LYS A 212 11.32 0.41 11.27
N GLU A 213 11.94 1.45 11.83
CA GLU A 213 13.07 1.34 12.75
C GLU A 213 12.70 0.58 14.04
N ILE A 214 11.49 0.81 14.58
CA ILE A 214 10.98 0.11 15.76
C ILE A 214 10.93 -1.41 15.52
N VAL A 215 10.37 -1.83 14.38
CA VAL A 215 10.24 -3.26 14.04
C VAL A 215 11.60 -3.88 13.73
N GLU A 216 12.47 -3.17 13.01
CA GLU A 216 13.85 -3.61 12.77
C GLU A 216 14.64 -3.76 14.07
N PHE A 217 14.50 -2.82 15.00
CA PHE A 217 15.13 -2.91 16.33
C PHE A 217 14.61 -4.12 17.10
N TYR A 218 13.29 -4.34 17.14
CA TYR A 218 12.70 -5.51 17.80
C TYR A 218 13.29 -6.81 17.23
N ASN A 219 13.25 -6.97 15.90
CA ASN A 219 13.75 -8.17 15.23
C ASN A 219 15.24 -8.41 15.46
N ALA A 220 16.03 -7.36 15.67
CA ALA A 220 17.47 -7.48 15.90
C ALA A 220 17.85 -7.77 17.36
N ASN A 221 16.99 -7.39 18.33
CA ASN A 221 17.36 -7.40 19.76
C ASN A 221 16.47 -8.27 20.64
N CYS A 222 15.27 -8.62 20.19
CA CYS A 222 14.24 -9.26 21.01
C CYS A 222 13.52 -10.42 20.30
N GLY A 223 13.48 -10.42 18.96
CA GLY A 223 12.78 -11.41 18.13
C GLY A 223 13.61 -12.61 17.69
#